data_AF-A0A1V1P400-F1
#
_entry.id   AF-A0A1V1P400-F1
#
_cell.length_a   1.000
_cell.length_b   1.000
_cell.length_c   1.000
_cell.angle_alpha   90.00
_cell.angle_beta   90.00
_cell.angle_gamma   90.00
#
_symmetry.space_group_name_H-M   'P 1'
#
loop_
_entity.id
_entity.type
_entity.pdbx_description
1 polymer ?
#
loop_
_entity_poly.entity_id
_entity_poly.type
_entity_poly.pdbx_seq_one_letter_code
_entity_poly.pdbx_strand_id
1 'polypeptide(L)'
;MHYLTYGLPELDHENRPKFAYGTLIHDQCERRGHFDSGRFAEAFGDEGHRKGYCLYKLGCKGPSTFGNCSEQGFNAEKKWPVSIGHPCIGCIESNVGFKQSLFDHSEMVHTANPSQLYPRPVHPQNKGISPVATGVAGAAIGAVGTMAILKSLTLKDTEEEYHEEE
;
A
#
# COMPACT_ATOMS: atom_id res chain seq x y z
N MET A 1 -36.93 14.64 -11.10
CA MET A 1 -37.25 15.25 -12.41
C MET A 1 -37.31 14.22 -13.53
N HIS A 2 -36.25 13.46 -13.85
CA HIS A 2 -36.25 12.51 -14.99
C HIS A 2 -37.48 11.59 -15.07
N TYR A 3 -37.83 10.87 -13.98
CA TYR A 3 -38.96 9.95 -13.99
C TYR A 3 -40.30 10.61 -14.35
N LEU A 4 -40.55 11.82 -13.84
CA LEU A 4 -41.79 12.54 -14.10
C LEU A 4 -41.86 13.09 -15.53
N THR A 5 -40.72 13.38 -16.15
CA THR A 5 -40.64 13.97 -17.48
C THR A 5 -40.55 12.92 -18.59
N TYR A 6 -39.80 11.84 -18.37
CA TYR A 6 -39.40 10.87 -19.39
C TYR A 6 -39.61 9.40 -18.99
N GLY A 7 -40.06 9.13 -17.75
CA GLY A 7 -40.16 7.77 -17.22
C GLY A 7 -38.84 7.20 -16.71
N LEU A 8 -38.79 5.87 -16.57
CA LEU A 8 -37.66 5.15 -15.98
C LEU A 8 -36.37 5.37 -16.81
N PRO A 9 -35.25 5.77 -16.20
CA PRO A 9 -33.98 5.89 -16.91
C PRO A 9 -33.45 4.52 -17.31
N GLU A 10 -32.48 4.49 -18.21
CA GLU A 10 -31.75 3.26 -18.52
C GLU A 10 -31.02 2.75 -17.26
N LEU A 11 -31.16 1.45 -17.00
CA LEU A 11 -30.59 0.80 -15.83
C LEU A 11 -29.45 -0.16 -16.21
N ASP A 12 -28.49 -0.33 -15.33
CA ASP A 12 -27.48 -1.39 -15.44
C ASP A 12 -28.05 -2.76 -15.01
N HIS A 13 -27.20 -3.79 -15.00
CA HIS A 13 -27.57 -5.16 -14.66
C HIS A 13 -27.97 -5.34 -13.18
N GLU A 14 -27.63 -4.39 -12.31
CA GLU A 14 -28.05 -4.34 -10.90
C GLU A 14 -29.28 -3.45 -10.69
N ASN A 15 -29.93 -3.01 -11.77
CA ASN A 15 -31.06 -2.07 -11.78
C ASN A 15 -30.71 -0.67 -11.24
N ARG A 16 -29.47 -0.22 -11.38
CA ARG A 16 -29.03 1.13 -10.98
C ARG A 16 -29.08 2.09 -12.18
N PRO A 17 -29.48 3.37 -12.02
CA PRO A 17 -29.52 4.31 -13.14
C PRO A 17 -28.15 4.56 -13.78
N LYS A 18 -28.00 4.29 -15.08
CA LYS A 18 -26.71 4.38 -15.77
C LYS A 18 -26.08 5.77 -15.76
N PHE A 19 -26.88 6.84 -15.71
CA PHE A 19 -26.34 8.20 -15.64
C PHE A 19 -25.54 8.48 -14.35
N ALA A 20 -25.75 7.71 -13.29
CA ALA A 20 -25.05 7.86 -12.01
C ALA A 20 -24.11 6.68 -11.71
N TYR A 21 -24.39 5.49 -12.23
CA TYR A 21 -23.67 4.24 -11.91
C TYR A 21 -23.10 3.54 -13.16
N GLY A 22 -23.12 4.18 -14.33
CA GLY A 22 -22.67 3.57 -15.60
C GLY A 22 -21.17 3.50 -15.78
N THR A 23 -20.39 4.21 -14.96
CA THR A 23 -18.93 4.32 -15.07
C THR A 23 -18.26 4.06 -13.72
N LEU A 24 -17.03 3.52 -13.76
CA LEU A 24 -16.20 3.39 -12.56
C LEU A 24 -15.76 4.78 -12.09
N ILE A 25 -15.73 4.97 -10.76
CA ILE A 25 -15.17 6.17 -10.13
C ILE A 25 -13.74 6.43 -10.63
N HIS A 26 -12.95 5.37 -10.84
CA HIS A 26 -11.56 5.50 -11.28
C HIS A 26 -11.41 6.07 -12.70
N ASP A 27 -12.39 5.87 -13.58
CA ASP A 27 -12.32 6.34 -14.96
C ASP A 27 -12.61 7.83 -15.10
N GLN A 28 -13.32 8.40 -14.12
CA GLN A 28 -13.65 9.83 -14.05
C GLN A 28 -12.91 10.55 -12.91
N CYS A 29 -11.87 9.93 -12.34
CA CYS A 29 -11.15 10.46 -11.19
C CYS A 29 -10.14 11.54 -11.61
N GLU A 30 -10.16 12.70 -10.96
CA GLU A 30 -9.21 13.79 -11.21
C GLU A 30 -7.75 13.41 -10.93
N ARG A 31 -7.52 12.37 -10.12
CA ARG A 31 -6.18 11.85 -9.81
C ARG A 31 -5.69 10.77 -10.78
N ARG A 32 -6.44 10.46 -11.85
CA ARG A 32 -6.10 9.41 -12.81
C ARG A 32 -4.73 9.60 -13.46
N GLY A 33 -4.37 10.83 -13.85
CA GLY A 33 -3.03 11.11 -14.37
C GLY A 33 -1.88 10.84 -13.38
N HIS A 34 -2.14 10.91 -12.06
CA HIS A 34 -1.16 10.49 -11.05
C HIS A 34 -1.03 8.97 -11.00
N PHE A 35 -2.14 8.25 -11.09
CA PHE A 35 -2.16 6.79 -11.15
C PHE A 35 -1.38 6.27 -12.36
N ASP A 36 -1.67 6.81 -13.55
CA ASP A 36 -1.04 6.40 -14.80
C ASP A 36 0.47 6.72 -14.83
N SER A 37 0.90 7.79 -14.14
CA SER A 37 2.31 8.18 -14.01
C SER A 37 3.04 7.54 -12.82
N GLY A 38 2.40 6.60 -12.10
CA GLY A 38 3.01 5.92 -10.96
C GLY A 38 3.23 6.79 -9.72
N ARG A 39 2.56 7.95 -9.65
CA ARG A 39 2.64 8.88 -8.52
C ARG A 39 1.56 8.56 -7.51
N PHE A 40 1.96 7.97 -6.39
CA PHE A 40 1.06 7.55 -5.31
C PHE A 40 1.38 8.26 -4.00
N ALA A 41 0.35 8.41 -3.17
CA ALA A 41 0.52 8.59 -1.74
C ALA A 41 0.78 7.22 -1.11
N GLU A 42 1.80 7.11 -0.25
CA GLU A 42 2.17 5.88 0.45
C GLU A 42 1.78 5.90 1.92
N ALA A 43 1.68 7.09 2.52
CA ALA A 43 1.14 7.30 3.86
C ALA A 43 0.29 8.58 3.94
N PHE A 44 -0.66 8.61 4.88
CA PHE A 44 -1.40 9.83 5.18
C PHE A 44 -0.45 10.93 5.66
N GLY A 45 -0.43 12.04 4.94
CA GLY A 45 0.37 13.22 5.27
C GLY A 45 1.74 13.28 4.61
N ASP A 46 2.14 12.23 3.86
CA ASP A 46 3.37 12.26 3.08
C ASP A 46 3.34 13.31 1.95
N GLU A 47 4.48 13.49 1.27
CA GLU A 47 4.60 14.47 0.20
C GLU A 47 3.61 14.20 -0.95
N GLY A 48 3.42 12.93 -1.32
CA GLY A 48 2.47 12.54 -2.37
C GLY A 48 1.02 12.88 -2.00
N HIS A 49 0.62 12.58 -0.76
CA HIS A 49 -0.69 12.87 -0.20
C HIS A 49 -0.95 14.38 -0.20
N ARG A 50 0.00 15.18 0.29
CA ARG A 50 -0.08 16.65 0.32
C ARG A 50 -0.11 17.27 -1.08
N LYS A 51 0.52 16.62 -2.07
CA LYS A 51 0.48 17.03 -3.48
C LYS A 51 -0.73 16.49 -4.26
N GLY A 52 -1.64 15.77 -3.61
CA GLY A 52 -2.85 15.25 -4.27
C GLY A 52 -2.61 14.05 -5.18
N TYR A 53 -1.56 13.26 -4.94
CA TYR A 53 -1.25 12.06 -5.73
C TYR A 53 -2.30 10.96 -5.56
N CYS A 54 -2.23 9.92 -6.40
CA CYS A 54 -3.22 8.86 -6.39
C CYS A 54 -3.23 8.10 -5.05
N LEU A 55 -4.43 7.83 -4.54
CA LEU A 55 -4.66 7.16 -3.26
C LEU A 55 -4.79 5.62 -3.38
N TYR A 56 -4.45 5.05 -4.54
CA TYR A 56 -4.56 3.60 -4.77
C TYR A 56 -3.74 2.78 -3.77
N LYS A 57 -2.52 3.24 -3.44
CA LYS A 57 -1.68 2.64 -2.40
C LYS A 57 -2.21 2.85 -0.97
N LEU A 58 -3.15 3.77 -0.76
CA LEU A 58 -3.85 3.89 0.53
C LEU A 58 -5.13 3.06 0.59
N GLY A 59 -5.39 2.19 -0.40
CA GLY A 59 -6.53 1.28 -0.41
C GLY A 59 -7.79 1.80 -1.10
N CYS A 60 -7.66 2.79 -1.99
CA CYS A 60 -8.78 3.35 -2.74
C CYS A 60 -9.50 2.28 -3.58
N LYS A 61 -10.81 2.12 -3.35
CA LYS A 61 -11.71 1.19 -4.04
C LYS A 61 -12.40 1.75 -5.28
N GLY A 62 -12.04 2.97 -5.70
CA GLY A 62 -12.55 3.57 -6.93
C GLY A 62 -12.44 2.69 -8.19
N PRO A 63 -11.38 1.86 -8.36
CA PRO A 63 -11.26 0.96 -9.52
C PRO A 63 -12.24 -0.22 -9.53
N SER A 64 -12.98 -0.43 -8.44
CA SER A 64 -13.99 -1.47 -8.28
C SER A 64 -15.31 -0.88 -7.78
N THR A 65 -15.62 0.38 -8.06
CA THR A 65 -16.85 1.02 -7.59
C THR A 65 -17.45 1.87 -8.69
N PHE A 66 -18.68 1.55 -9.08
CA PHE A 66 -19.45 2.30 -10.05
C PHE A 66 -20.15 3.47 -9.38
N GLY A 67 -20.00 4.67 -9.91
CA GLY A 67 -20.58 5.87 -9.31
C GLY A 67 -20.03 7.17 -9.90
N ASN A 68 -20.76 8.26 -9.68
CA ASN A 68 -20.45 9.59 -10.20
C ASN A 68 -19.82 10.55 -9.17
N CYS A 69 -19.30 10.03 -8.05
CA CYS A 69 -18.76 10.84 -6.95
C CYS A 69 -17.67 11.83 -7.39
N SER A 70 -16.81 11.42 -8.33
CA SER A 70 -15.72 12.26 -8.85
C SER A 70 -16.19 13.35 -9.82
N GLU A 71 -17.31 13.11 -10.50
CA GLU A 71 -17.89 14.06 -11.45
C GLU A 71 -18.75 15.10 -10.73
N GLN A 72 -19.71 14.62 -9.94
CA GLN A 72 -20.74 15.42 -9.29
C GLN A 72 -20.30 16.01 -7.95
N GLY A 73 -19.45 15.30 -7.21
CA GLY A 73 -19.17 15.64 -5.81
C GLY A 73 -20.38 15.49 -4.89
N PHE A 74 -20.29 16.12 -3.72
CA PHE A 74 -21.32 16.11 -2.68
C PHE A 74 -21.60 17.54 -2.21
N ASN A 75 -22.81 17.77 -1.70
CA ASN A 75 -23.22 19.04 -1.09
C ASN A 75 -23.15 20.25 -2.05
N ALA A 76 -23.45 20.04 -3.33
CA ALA A 76 -23.33 21.04 -4.40
C ALA A 76 -21.90 21.60 -4.58
N GLU A 77 -20.91 20.93 -4.01
CA GLU A 77 -19.50 21.24 -4.21
C GLU A 77 -18.82 20.06 -4.91
N LYS A 78 -17.73 20.35 -5.62
CA LYS A 78 -16.85 19.32 -6.17
C LYS A 78 -15.95 18.72 -5.08
N LYS A 79 -16.57 18.29 -3.98
CA LYS A 79 -15.95 17.65 -2.81
C LYS A 79 -16.51 16.24 -2.65
N TRP A 80 -15.62 15.29 -2.58
CA TRP A 80 -15.88 13.85 -2.44
C TRP A 80 -14.66 13.20 -1.76
N PRO A 81 -14.77 11.95 -1.25
CA PRO A 81 -13.73 11.34 -0.40
C PRO A 81 -12.29 11.49 -0.92
N VAL A 82 -12.05 11.19 -2.20
CA VAL A 82 -10.71 11.28 -2.79
C VAL A 82 -10.23 12.72 -2.93
N SER A 83 -11.11 13.66 -3.29
CA SER A 83 -10.71 15.09 -3.36
C SER A 83 -10.27 15.64 -2.00
N ILE A 84 -10.81 15.12 -0.89
CA ILE A 84 -10.43 15.52 0.47
C ILE A 84 -9.29 14.66 1.07
N GLY A 85 -8.69 13.78 0.27
CA GLY A 85 -7.51 12.99 0.65
C GLY A 85 -7.81 11.61 1.22
N HIS A 86 -9.08 11.20 1.32
CA HIS A 86 -9.43 9.86 1.81
C HIS A 86 -9.69 8.88 0.65
N PRO A 87 -9.16 7.64 0.69
CA PRO A 87 -9.49 6.63 -0.30
C PRO A 87 -11.01 6.38 -0.39
N CYS A 88 -11.51 6.12 -1.59
CA CYS A 88 -12.87 5.59 -1.76
C CYS A 88 -12.97 4.24 -1.03
N ILE A 89 -14.04 4.02 -0.27
CA ILE A 89 -14.26 2.76 0.45
C ILE A 89 -15.18 1.78 -0.29
N GLY A 90 -15.72 2.20 -1.45
CA GLY A 90 -16.64 1.38 -2.24
C GLY A 90 -18.01 1.15 -1.60
N CYS A 91 -18.53 2.14 -0.85
CA CYS A 91 -19.76 2.00 -0.05
C CYS A 91 -21.03 1.69 -0.86
N ILE A 92 -21.02 1.96 -2.18
CA ILE A 92 -22.15 1.74 -3.08
C ILE A 92 -22.03 0.44 -3.87
N GLU A 93 -20.97 -0.35 -3.66
CA GLU A 93 -20.73 -1.59 -4.38
C GLU A 93 -20.85 -2.79 -3.43
N SER A 94 -21.77 -3.69 -3.77
CA SER A 94 -22.28 -4.74 -2.87
C SER A 94 -21.20 -5.71 -2.38
N ASN A 95 -20.14 -5.88 -3.17
CA ASN A 95 -19.04 -6.80 -2.89
C ASN A 95 -17.75 -6.11 -2.42
N VAL A 96 -17.79 -4.80 -2.13
CA VAL A 96 -16.59 -4.01 -1.85
C VAL A 96 -16.71 -3.33 -0.49
N GLY A 97 -17.61 -2.36 -0.36
CA GLY A 97 -17.84 -1.65 0.89
C GLY A 97 -18.18 -2.65 1.98
N PHE A 98 -17.31 -2.75 3.00
CA PHE A 98 -17.49 -3.63 4.16
C PHE A 98 -17.23 -5.14 3.94
N LYS A 99 -16.79 -5.57 2.75
CA LYS A 99 -16.34 -6.95 2.51
C LYS A 99 -14.82 -7.08 2.33
N GLN A 100 -14.14 -5.95 2.18
CA GLN A 100 -12.68 -5.87 2.08
C GLN A 100 -12.13 -4.97 3.19
N SER A 101 -10.89 -5.19 3.61
CA SER A 101 -10.20 -4.26 4.51
C SER A 101 -10.09 -2.87 3.88
N LEU A 102 -10.28 -1.83 4.68
CA LEU A 102 -10.30 -0.44 4.22
C LEU A 102 -9.02 -0.06 3.46
N PHE A 103 -7.86 -0.52 3.94
CA PHE A 103 -6.55 -0.13 3.40
C PHE A 103 -5.93 -1.19 2.46
N ASP A 104 -6.63 -2.29 2.18
CA ASP A 104 -6.18 -3.25 1.16
C ASP A 104 -6.39 -2.66 -0.23
N HIS A 105 -5.63 -3.14 -1.22
CA HIS A 105 -5.85 -2.73 -2.60
C HIS A 105 -7.19 -3.21 -3.13
N SER A 106 -7.79 -2.42 -4.00
CA SER A 106 -8.90 -2.89 -4.81
C SER A 106 -8.40 -3.82 -5.90
N GLU A 107 -9.25 -4.74 -6.32
CA GLU A 107 -9.13 -5.33 -7.64
C GLU A 107 -9.45 -4.25 -8.69
N MET A 108 -8.87 -4.37 -9.89
CA MET A 108 -9.19 -3.49 -11.01
C MET A 108 -10.07 -4.24 -12.00
N VAL A 109 -11.28 -3.73 -12.23
CA VAL A 109 -12.31 -4.44 -12.99
C VAL A 109 -12.09 -4.30 -14.51
N HIS A 110 -11.63 -3.15 -15.00
CA HIS A 110 -11.58 -2.86 -16.46
C HIS A 110 -10.25 -2.28 -16.98
N THR A 111 -9.31 -1.90 -16.12
CA THR A 111 -7.98 -1.46 -16.57
C THR A 111 -7.00 -2.60 -16.33
N ALA A 112 -6.14 -2.90 -17.32
CA ALA A 112 -5.00 -3.80 -17.13
C ALA A 112 -4.29 -3.37 -15.85
N ASN A 113 -4.34 -4.25 -14.87
CA ASN A 113 -4.05 -3.95 -13.48
C ASN A 113 -2.55 -3.65 -13.33
N PRO A 114 -2.06 -2.41 -13.11
CA PRO A 114 -0.67 -2.19 -12.74
C PRO A 114 -0.29 -2.73 -11.35
N SER A 115 -1.12 -3.57 -10.70
CA SER A 115 -0.69 -4.29 -9.49
C SER A 115 0.59 -5.11 -9.66
N GLN A 116 0.98 -5.46 -10.89
CA GLN A 116 2.29 -6.06 -11.15
C GLN A 116 3.44 -5.06 -11.23
N LEU A 117 3.18 -3.76 -11.39
CA LEU A 117 4.21 -2.72 -11.49
C LEU A 117 4.41 -1.97 -10.17
N TYR A 118 3.39 -1.90 -9.31
CA TYR A 118 3.49 -1.16 -8.06
C TYR A 118 3.52 -2.10 -6.85
N PRO A 119 4.62 -2.10 -6.08
CA PRO A 119 4.69 -2.92 -4.87
C PRO A 119 3.57 -2.51 -3.91
N ARG A 120 2.95 -3.52 -3.29
CA ARG A 120 1.99 -3.32 -2.21
C ARG A 120 2.63 -2.43 -1.13
N PRO A 121 1.91 -1.48 -0.51
CA PRO A 121 2.32 -0.79 0.69
C PRO A 121 2.65 -1.87 1.69
N VAL A 122 3.95 -2.01 1.93
CA VAL A 122 4.43 -2.86 2.98
C VAL A 122 4.05 -2.10 4.24
N HIS A 123 3.00 -2.53 4.93
CA HIS A 123 2.82 -2.14 6.32
C HIS A 123 4.19 -2.36 6.97
N PRO A 124 4.79 -1.36 7.66
CA PRO A 124 6.03 -1.60 8.36
C PRO A 124 5.73 -2.66 9.41
N GLN A 125 5.96 -3.92 9.04
CA GLN A 125 6.19 -4.97 10.00
C GLN A 125 7.35 -4.41 10.76
N ASN A 126 7.10 -4.07 12.02
CA ASN A 126 8.09 -3.60 12.97
C ASN A 126 9.04 -4.77 13.25
N LYS A 127 9.76 -5.20 12.20
CA LYS A 127 10.88 -6.11 12.25
C LYS A 127 12.03 -5.23 12.71
N GLY A 128 11.99 -4.89 14.00
CA GLY A 128 13.22 -4.74 14.74
C GLY A 128 14.12 -5.92 14.39
N ILE A 129 15.43 -5.66 14.30
CA ILE A 129 16.44 -6.63 13.90
C ILE A 129 16.10 -7.99 14.53
N SER A 130 15.85 -9.00 13.68
CA SER A 130 15.42 -10.31 14.14
C SER A 130 16.38 -10.80 15.24
N PRO A 131 15.90 -11.24 16.41
CA PRO A 131 16.75 -11.77 17.48
C PRO A 131 17.70 -12.86 16.97
N VAL A 132 17.25 -13.60 15.95
CA VAL A 132 18.04 -14.65 15.27
C VAL A 132 19.20 -14.04 14.49
N ALA A 133 18.98 -12.94 13.75
CA ALA A 133 20.04 -12.29 12.98
C ALA A 133 21.12 -11.69 13.89
N THR A 134 20.72 -11.03 14.98
CA THR A 134 21.66 -10.52 16.00
C THR A 134 22.42 -11.66 16.69
N GLY A 135 21.72 -12.76 17.04
CA GLY A 135 22.33 -13.91 17.68
C GLY A 135 23.41 -14.58 16.82
N VAL A 136 23.15 -14.76 15.52
CA VAL A 136 24.12 -15.37 14.59
C VAL A 136 25.36 -14.48 14.42
N ALA A 137 25.19 -13.17 14.24
CA ALA A 137 26.31 -12.25 14.10
C ALA A 137 27.16 -12.19 15.38
N GLY A 138 26.52 -12.14 16.56
CA GLY A 138 27.22 -12.17 17.84
C GLY A 138 28.01 -13.47 18.08
N ALA A 139 27.44 -14.62 17.73
CA ALA A 139 28.11 -15.91 17.87
C ALA A 139 29.34 -16.04 16.96
N ALA A 140 29.27 -15.56 15.71
CA ALA A 140 30.39 -15.60 14.78
C ALA A 140 31.57 -14.74 15.27
N ILE A 141 31.29 -13.51 15.73
CA ILE A 141 32.33 -12.61 16.27
C ILE A 141 32.93 -13.19 17.55
N GLY A 142 32.10 -13.73 18.46
CA GLY A 142 32.56 -14.37 19.69
C GLY A 142 33.43 -15.61 19.46
N ALA A 143 33.09 -16.44 18.47
CA ALA A 143 33.88 -17.62 18.12
C ALA A 143 35.26 -17.25 17.55
N VAL A 144 35.32 -16.26 16.64
CA VAL A 144 36.58 -15.79 16.07
C VAL A 144 37.47 -15.12 17.13
N GLY A 145 36.89 -14.28 18.00
CA GLY A 145 37.61 -13.65 19.10
C GLY A 145 38.21 -14.66 20.07
N THR A 146 37.41 -15.65 20.49
CA THR A 146 37.87 -16.71 21.40
C THR A 146 38.97 -17.57 20.78
N MET A 147 38.85 -17.95 19.51
CA MET A 147 39.89 -18.71 18.79
C MET A 147 41.20 -17.93 18.66
N ALA A 148 41.14 -16.61 18.40
CA ALA A 148 42.34 -15.77 18.34
C ALA A 148 43.02 -15.65 19.70
N ILE A 149 42.26 -15.50 20.78
CA ILE A 149 42.78 -15.44 22.15
C ILE A 149 43.41 -16.78 22.53
N LEU A 150 42.71 -17.90 22.32
CA LEU A 150 43.25 -19.23 22.63
C LEU A 150 44.53 -19.50 21.85
N LYS A 151 44.57 -19.19 20.55
CA LYS A 151 45.79 -19.34 19.74
C LYS A 151 46.92 -18.44 20.25
N SER A 152 46.63 -17.21 20.66
CA SER A 152 47.63 -16.32 21.26
C SER A 152 48.18 -16.84 22.59
N LEU A 153 47.35 -17.49 23.40
CA LEU A 153 47.78 -18.09 24.67
C LEU A 153 48.63 -19.34 24.42
N THR A 154 48.23 -20.22 23.50
CA THR A 154 49.05 -21.39 23.12
C THR A 154 50.40 -20.99 22.51
N LEU A 155 50.46 -19.91 21.74
CA LEU A 155 51.72 -19.38 21.22
C LEU A 155 52.61 -18.82 22.33
N LYS A 156 52.03 -18.22 23.37
CA LYS A 156 52.78 -17.69 24.50
C LYS A 156 53.32 -18.80 25.41
N ASP A 157 52.52 -19.83 25.67
CA ASP A 157 52.94 -21.00 26.46
C ASP A 157 54.09 -21.76 25.76
N THR A 158 54.05 -21.86 24.43
CA THR A 158 55.14 -22.49 23.65
C THR A 158 56.42 -21.65 23.59
N GLU A 159 56.33 -20.32 23.70
CA GLU A 159 57.51 -19.45 23.85
C GLU A 159 58.10 -19.52 25.27
N GLU A 160 57.27 -19.67 26.31
CA GLU A 160 57.72 -19.82 27.69
C GLU A 160 58.37 -21.21 27.94
N GLU A 161 57.83 -22.28 27.36
CA GLU A 161 58.40 -23.65 27.46
C GLU A 161 59.77 -23.77 26.74
N TYR A 162 59.99 -23.01 25.66
CA TYR A 162 61.29 -22.97 24.95
C TYR A 162 62.39 -22.20 25.71
N HIS A 163 62.01 -21.35 26.68
CA HIS A 163 62.95 -20.54 27.47
C HIS A 163 63.31 -21.16 28.84
N GLU A 164 62.59 -22.19 29.30
CA GLU A 164 62.90 -22.94 30.53
C GLU A 164 63.78 -24.19 30.30
N GLU A 165 64.02 -24.60 29.04
CA GLU A 165 64.89 -25.75 28.68
C GLU A 165 66.37 -25.40 28.33
N GLU A 166 66.80 -24.14 28.50
CA GLU A 166 68.23 -23.70 28.46
C GLU A 166 68.82 -23.45 29.86
#